data_AF-A0ABD3V3U8-F1
#
_entry.id   AF-A0ABD3V3U8-F1
#
_cell.length_a   1.000
_cell.length_b   1.000
_cell.length_c   1.000
_cell.angle_alpha   90.00
_cell.angle_beta   90.00
_cell.angle_gamma   90.00
#
_symmetry.space_group_name_H-M   'P 1'
#
loop_
_entity.id
_entity.type
_entity.pdbx_description
1 polymer ?
#
loop_
_entity_poly.entity_id
_entity_poly.type
_entity_poly.pdbx_seq_one_letter_code
_entity_poly.pdbx_strand_id
1 'polypeptide(L)'
;MSLETVPKDLRNLRACLLCSLVKTFEQFELDGCDNCEEYLHMKNNSDTVYDCTSSNFDGMVAMMSPEDSWVAKWQRIGRFAKGCYAISVTGRLPPGRVRDLKRKGIIYRPRDTSTKT
;
A
#
# COMPACT_ATOMS: atom_id res chain seq x y z
N MET A 1 -6.32 1.98 16.96
CA MET A 1 -6.75 1.68 15.57
C MET A 1 -7.53 2.88 15.10
N SER A 2 -7.10 3.57 14.04
CA SER A 2 -7.97 4.56 13.39
C SER A 2 -8.94 3.79 12.49
N LEU A 3 -10.23 4.12 12.56
CA LEU A 3 -11.22 3.56 11.62
C LEU A 3 -10.93 4.01 10.16
N GLU A 4 -10.14 5.07 10.00
CA GLU A 4 -9.76 5.69 8.73
C GLU A 4 -8.89 4.79 7.83
N THR A 5 -8.22 3.78 8.40
CA THR A 5 -7.39 2.82 7.64
C THR A 5 -8.21 1.77 6.90
N VAL A 6 -9.48 1.60 7.24
CA VAL A 6 -10.37 0.58 6.66
C VAL A 6 -11.02 1.14 5.39
N PRO A 7 -11.09 0.40 4.28
CA PRO A 7 -11.82 0.84 3.10
C PRO A 7 -13.26 1.23 3.41
N LYS A 8 -13.68 2.45 3.05
CA LYS A 8 -15.04 2.96 3.32
C LYS A 8 -16.12 2.22 2.53
N ASP A 9 -15.80 1.79 1.31
CA ASP A 9 -16.63 0.91 0.50
C ASP A 9 -15.75 0.04 -0.42
N LEU A 10 -16.38 -0.78 -1.27
CA LEU A 10 -15.68 -1.70 -2.19
C LEU A 10 -15.45 -1.11 -3.59
N ARG A 11 -15.83 0.14 -3.83
CA ARG A 11 -15.67 0.80 -5.13
C ARG A 11 -14.34 1.53 -5.17
N ASN A 12 -13.72 1.55 -6.35
CA ASN A 12 -12.46 2.26 -6.59
C ASN A 12 -11.36 1.93 -5.56
N LEU A 13 -11.32 0.67 -5.13
CA LEU A 13 -10.25 0.17 -4.26
C LEU A 13 -8.92 0.19 -4.99
N ARG A 14 -7.88 0.59 -4.26
CA ARG A 14 -6.50 0.62 -4.76
C ARG A 14 -5.58 0.08 -3.70
N ALA A 15 -4.49 -0.56 -4.12
CA ALA A 15 -3.44 -1.05 -3.24
C ALA A 15 -2.17 -0.23 -3.43
N CYS A 16 -1.55 0.21 -2.33
CA CYS A 16 -0.30 0.95 -2.35
C CYS A 16 0.84 0.07 -2.90
N LEU A 17 1.57 0.59 -3.90
CA LEU A 17 2.66 -0.14 -4.55
C LEU A 17 3.89 -0.33 -3.64
N LEU A 18 3.99 0.41 -2.52
CA LEU A 18 5.09 0.30 -1.56
C LEU A 18 4.78 -0.67 -0.40
N CYS A 19 3.57 -0.62 0.16
CA CYS A 19 3.22 -1.35 1.39
C CYS A 19 2.03 -2.30 1.28
N SER A 20 1.36 -2.37 0.13
CA SER A 20 0.14 -3.14 -0.17
C SER A 20 -1.12 -2.76 0.62
N LEU A 21 -1.12 -1.68 1.41
CA LEU A 21 -2.34 -1.17 2.06
C LEU A 21 -3.43 -0.89 1.02
N VAL A 22 -4.65 -1.32 1.30
CA VAL A 22 -5.83 -1.14 0.46
C VAL A 22 -6.78 -0.15 1.10
N LYS A 23 -7.14 0.88 0.34
CA LYS A 23 -8.18 1.87 0.66
C LYS A 23 -8.91 2.28 -0.63
N THR A 24 -9.98 3.07 -0.52
CA THR A 24 -10.55 3.71 -1.71
C THR A 24 -9.59 4.79 -2.24
N PHE A 25 -9.72 5.15 -3.52
CA PHE A 25 -8.99 6.27 -4.11
C PHE A 25 -9.13 7.55 -3.27
N GLU A 26 -10.35 7.90 -2.89
CA GLU A 26 -10.66 9.09 -2.09
C GLU A 26 -9.95 9.09 -0.72
N GLN A 27 -9.84 7.93 -0.06
CA GLN A 27 -9.11 7.82 1.20
C GLN A 27 -7.60 8.01 1.03
N PHE A 28 -7.02 7.64 -0.12
CA PHE A 28 -5.61 7.95 -0.40
C PHE A 28 -5.42 9.43 -0.72
N GLU A 29 -6.36 10.05 -1.43
CA GLU A 29 -6.29 11.47 -1.76
C GLU A 29 -6.48 12.35 -0.52
N LEU A 30 -7.42 12.00 0.37
CA LEU A 30 -7.70 12.77 1.58
C LEU A 30 -6.62 12.55 2.66
N ASP A 31 -6.34 11.28 2.97
CA ASP A 31 -5.56 10.90 4.16
C ASP A 31 -4.17 10.36 3.83
N GLY A 32 -3.83 10.23 2.55
CA GLY A 32 -2.56 9.65 2.13
C GLY A 32 -2.48 8.15 2.41
N CYS A 33 -1.28 7.58 2.41
CA CYS A 33 -1.08 6.20 2.87
C CYS A 33 -0.58 6.17 4.32
N ASP A 34 -1.30 5.46 5.18
CA ASP A 34 -1.00 5.35 6.62
C ASP A 34 0.42 4.83 6.93
N ASN A 35 1.04 4.12 5.99
CA ASN A 35 2.40 3.58 6.14
C ASN A 35 3.47 4.35 5.37
N CYS A 36 3.08 5.15 4.38
CA CYS A 36 4.00 5.61 3.33
C CYS A 36 3.88 7.10 2.99
N GLU A 37 2.98 7.82 3.64
CA GLU A 37 2.70 9.22 3.30
C GLU A 37 3.93 10.13 3.44
N GLU A 38 4.77 9.88 4.43
CA GLU A 38 6.04 10.60 4.64
C GLU A 38 6.99 10.52 3.43
N TYR A 39 6.82 9.50 2.57
CA TYR A 39 7.70 9.24 1.44
C TYR A 39 7.03 9.44 0.09
N LEU A 40 5.73 9.13 0.00
CA LEU A 40 4.99 9.13 -1.25
C LEU A 40 4.15 10.39 -1.44
N HIS A 41 3.80 11.14 -0.38
CA HIS A 41 3.12 12.43 -0.49
C HIS A 41 1.84 12.39 -1.36
N MET A 42 0.91 11.48 -1.04
CA MET A 42 -0.34 11.28 -1.79
C MET A 42 -1.45 12.27 -1.40
N LYS A 43 -1.39 12.86 -0.20
CA LYS A 43 -2.43 13.79 0.28
C LYS A 43 -2.62 14.96 -0.67
N ASN A 44 -3.89 15.24 -0.99
CA ASN A 44 -4.34 16.30 -1.89
C ASN A 44 -3.70 16.26 -3.28
N ASN A 45 -3.26 15.09 -3.74
CA ASN A 45 -2.58 14.93 -5.02
C ASN A 45 -3.01 13.63 -5.73
N SER A 46 -4.09 13.75 -6.51
CA SER A 46 -4.69 12.66 -7.31
C SER A 46 -3.69 11.97 -8.26
N ASP A 47 -2.85 12.73 -8.95
CA ASP A 47 -1.81 12.18 -9.84
C ASP A 47 -0.85 11.27 -9.09
N THR A 48 -0.44 11.70 -7.89
CA THR A 48 0.43 10.90 -7.02
C THR A 48 -0.25 9.65 -6.50
N VAL A 49 -1.56 9.71 -6.22
CA VAL A 49 -2.34 8.51 -5.88
C VAL A 49 -2.32 7.52 -7.05
N TYR A 50 -2.57 7.97 -8.28
CA TYR A 50 -2.50 7.09 -9.46
C TYR A 50 -1.11 6.48 -9.68
N ASP A 51 -0.05 7.26 -9.50
CA ASP A 51 1.35 6.81 -9.65
C ASP A 51 1.79 5.81 -8.58
N CYS A 52 1.26 5.95 -7.35
CA CYS A 52 1.73 5.20 -6.19
C CYS A 52 0.84 4.04 -5.77
N THR A 53 -0.31 3.86 -6.43
CA THR A 53 -1.28 2.82 -6.10
C THR A 53 -1.81 2.12 -7.36
N SER A 54 -2.27 0.89 -7.23
CA SER A 54 -2.84 0.12 -8.33
C SER A 54 -4.26 -0.33 -8.01
N SER A 55 -5.17 -0.20 -8.96
CA SER A 55 -6.50 -0.82 -8.89
C SER A 55 -6.48 -2.32 -9.24
N ASN A 56 -5.35 -2.84 -9.72
CA ASN A 56 -5.18 -4.26 -10.04
C ASN A 56 -4.38 -4.96 -8.94
N PHE A 57 -5.08 -5.63 -8.03
CA PHE A 57 -4.49 -6.38 -6.93
C PHE A 57 -5.31 -7.64 -6.67
N ASP A 58 -4.66 -8.66 -6.11
CA ASP A 58 -5.26 -9.96 -5.84
C ASP A 58 -5.36 -10.19 -4.33
N GLY A 59 -6.54 -10.64 -3.90
CA GLY A 59 -6.83 -11.00 -2.51
C GLY A 59 -6.75 -9.83 -1.52
N MET A 60 -7.34 -10.01 -0.34
CA MET A 60 -7.28 -9.02 0.73
C MET A 60 -7.11 -9.69 2.08
N VAL A 61 -6.29 -9.09 2.94
CA VAL A 61 -6.02 -9.52 4.30
C VAL A 61 -6.39 -8.37 5.25
N ALA A 62 -7.35 -8.60 6.13
CA ALA A 62 -7.62 -7.70 7.25
C ALA A 62 -6.60 -7.96 8.36
N MET A 63 -5.57 -7.12 8.44
CA MET A 63 -4.48 -7.29 9.39
C MET A 63 -4.77 -6.55 10.71
N MET A 64 -5.04 -7.32 11.76
CA MET A 64 -5.45 -6.80 13.09
C MET A 64 -4.29 -6.78 14.11
N SER A 65 -3.35 -7.71 14.00
CA SER A 65 -2.17 -7.83 14.87
C SER A 65 -0.92 -8.11 14.01
N PRO A 66 -0.39 -7.10 13.29
CA PRO A 66 0.78 -7.27 12.42
C PRO A 66 2.01 -7.89 13.10
N GLU A 67 2.24 -7.52 14.37
CA GLU A 67 3.36 -7.95 15.20
C GLU A 67 3.30 -9.42 15.62
N ASP A 68 2.09 -10.00 15.66
CA ASP A 68 1.82 -11.37 16.14
C ASP A 68 1.01 -12.15 15.08
N SER A 69 1.48 -12.11 13.84
CA SER A 69 0.82 -12.78 12.73
C SER A 69 1.82 -13.39 11.76
N TRP A 70 1.72 -14.71 11.58
CA TRP A 70 2.48 -15.41 10.54
C TRP A 70 2.17 -14.86 9.14
N VAL A 71 0.91 -14.52 8.86
CA VAL A 71 0.50 -13.92 7.58
C VAL A 71 1.21 -12.58 7.38
N ALA A 72 1.30 -11.74 8.43
CA ALA A 72 2.00 -10.47 8.35
C ALA A 72 3.50 -10.63 8.08
N LYS A 73 4.13 -11.64 8.71
CA LYS A 73 5.53 -12.00 8.46
C LYS A 73 5.75 -12.42 7.02
N TRP A 74 4.91 -13.32 6.50
CA TRP A 74 4.98 -13.79 5.11
C TRP A 74 4.79 -12.64 4.11
N GLN A 75 3.80 -11.77 4.35
CA GLN A 75 3.47 -10.63 3.50
C GLN A 75 4.42 -9.42 3.67
N ARG A 76 5.37 -9.49 4.61
CA ARG A 76 6.28 -8.38 4.95
C ARG A 76 5.53 -7.10 5.31
N ILE A 77 4.47 -7.25 6.10
CA ILE A 77 3.62 -6.15 6.62
C ILE A 77 3.57 -6.11 8.16
N GLY A 78 4.40 -6.91 8.84
CA GLY A 78 4.39 -7.01 10.32
C GLY A 78 4.84 -5.76 11.09
N ARG A 79 5.27 -4.69 10.40
CA ARG A 79 5.61 -3.38 11.00
C ARG A 79 4.69 -2.26 10.55
N PHE A 80 3.65 -2.59 9.78
CA PHE A 80 2.72 -1.61 9.23
C PHE A 80 1.48 -1.45 10.11
N ALA A 81 0.72 -0.40 9.85
CA ALA A 81 -0.52 -0.11 10.54
C ALA A 81 -1.53 -1.26 10.41
N LYS A 82 -2.42 -1.39 11.39
CA LYS A 82 -3.58 -2.28 11.29
C LYS A 82 -4.48 -1.79 10.15
N GLY A 83 -5.00 -2.69 9.32
CA GLY A 83 -5.76 -2.30 8.12
C GLY A 83 -5.89 -3.42 7.11
N CYS A 84 -6.48 -3.12 5.95
CA CYS A 84 -6.63 -4.07 4.85
C CYS A 84 -5.42 -4.02 3.91
N TYR A 85 -4.87 -5.17 3.55
CA TYR A 85 -3.71 -5.28 2.65
C TYR A 85 -3.98 -6.25 1.51
N ALA A 86 -3.46 -5.97 0.33
CA ALA A 86 -3.52 -6.90 -0.79
C ALA A 86 -2.52 -8.05 -0.63
N ILE A 87 -2.85 -9.24 -1.15
CA ILE A 87 -1.93 -10.40 -1.18
C ILE A 87 -0.86 -10.20 -2.25
N SER A 88 -1.26 -9.70 -3.42
CA SER A 88 -0.36 -9.31 -4.53
C SER A 88 -0.84 -7.99 -5.12
N VAL A 89 0.08 -7.11 -5.53
CA VAL A 89 -0.25 -5.84 -6.20
C VAL A 89 0.43 -5.80 -7.55
N THR A 90 -0.34 -5.76 -8.63
CA THR A 90 0.19 -5.60 -9.98
C THR A 90 0.62 -4.16 -10.21
N GLY A 91 1.84 -3.97 -10.71
CA GLY A 91 2.39 -2.66 -11.03
C GLY A 91 3.71 -2.39 -10.32
N ARG A 92 4.33 -1.25 -10.63
CA ARG A 92 5.58 -0.81 -10.02
C ARG A 92 5.57 0.70 -9.81
N LEU A 93 6.18 1.14 -8.71
CA LEU A 93 6.44 2.57 -8.51
C LEU A 93 7.28 3.13 -9.67
N PRO A 94 7.01 4.37 -10.11
CA PRO A 94 7.81 5.05 -11.10
C PRO A 94 9.30 5.11 -10.71
N PRO A 95 10.25 5.01 -11.67
CA PRO A 95 11.68 5.01 -11.37
C PRO A 95 12.17 6.23 -10.57
N GLY A 96 11.55 7.39 -10.78
CA GLY A 96 11.81 8.61 -9.99
C GLY A 96 11.53 8.40 -8.50
N ARG A 97 10.32 7.92 -8.16
CA ARG A 97 9.91 7.61 -6.77
C ARG A 97 10.84 6.59 -6.12
N VAL A 98 11.22 5.53 -6.85
CA VAL A 98 12.14 4.49 -6.35
C VAL A 98 13.51 5.07 -6.00
N ARG A 99 14.03 5.99 -6.83
CA ARG A 99 15.30 6.68 -6.58
C ARG A 99 15.22 7.58 -5.36
N ASP A 100 14.11 8.28 -5.15
CA ASP A 100 13.92 9.15 -3.99
C ASP A 100 13.82 8.34 -2.69
N LEU A 101 13.10 7.21 -2.71
CA LEU A 101 13.07 6.25 -1.60
C LEU A 101 14.49 5.76 -1.24
N LYS A 102 15.28 5.40 -2.26
CA LYS A 102 16.66 4.94 -2.05
C LYS A 102 17.54 6.03 -1.40
N ARG A 103 17.39 7.29 -1.78
CA ARG A 103 18.11 8.43 -1.15
C ARG A 103 17.74 8.61 0.32
N LYS A 104 16.50 8.30 0.69
CA LYS A 104 16.01 8.29 2.08
C LYS A 104 16.34 6.98 2.83
N GLY A 105 17.11 6.07 2.24
CA GLY A 105 17.49 4.78 2.85
C GLY A 105 16.39 3.71 2.84
N ILE A 106 15.32 3.92 2.06
CA ILE A 106 14.17 3.01 1.99
C ILE A 106 14.33 2.06 0.81
N ILE A 107 14.33 0.76 1.10
CA ILE A 107 14.45 -0.28 0.07
C ILE A 107 13.08 -0.58 -0.53
N TYR A 108 12.88 -0.20 -1.79
CA TYR A 108 11.70 -0.60 -2.54
C TYR A 108 11.78 -2.08 -2.94
N ARG A 109 10.76 -2.84 -2.58
CA ARG A 109 10.54 -4.22 -3.07
C ARG A 109 9.15 -4.27 -3.71
N PRO A 110 9.03 -4.71 -4.97
CA PRO A 110 7.74 -4.88 -5.62
C PRO A 110 6.79 -5.75 -4.79
N ARG A 111 5.50 -5.42 -4.81
CA ARG A 111 4.43 -6.13 -4.11
C ARG A 111 3.67 -7.12 -4.98
N ASP A 112 4.12 -7.30 -6.21
CA ASP A 112 3.66 -8.35 -7.10
C ASP A 112 4.30 -9.68 -6.66
N THR A 113 3.47 -10.59 -6.15
CA THR A 113 3.87 -11.94 -5.73
C THR A 113 3.34 -13.02 -6.68
N SER A 114 2.82 -12.64 -7.84
CA SER A 114 2.35 -13.61 -8.83
C SER A 114 3.51 -14.48 -9.32
N THR A 115 3.28 -15.79 -9.41
CA THR A 115 4.19 -16.70 -10.10
C THR A 115 4.12 -16.39 -11.59
N LYS A 116 5.23 -15.89 -12.14
CA LYS A 116 5.36 -15.73 -13.59
C LYS A 116 5.50 -17.12 -14.21
N THR A 117 4.48 -17.51 -14.97
CA THR A 117 4.50 -18.70 -15.82
C THR A 117 5.40 -18.48 -17.04
#